data_AF-A0A417IBW6-F1
#
_entry.id   AF-A0A417IBW6-F1
#
_cell.length_a   1.000
_cell.length_b   1.000
_cell.length_c   1.000
_cell.angle_alpha   90.00
_cell.angle_beta   90.00
_cell.angle_gamma   90.00
#
_symmetry.space_group_name_H-M   'P 1'
#
loop_
_entity.id
_entity.type
_entity.pdbx_description
1 polymer ?
#
loop_
_entity_poly.entity_id
_entity_poly.type
_entity_poly.pdbx_seq_one_letter_code
_entity_poly.pdbx_strand_id
1 'polypeptide(L)'
;MTSQEYLNQLQKYLKKLPQSDYEDAMEYFTEYFADAGPENEQAVIEELGTPKIAAAELMMNLLDKKMDEHTAMEQEEKRNEKKKTTGASVIWIAVLTLFAAPIGAPVLISVIIVLLCVALCVALFDMSIFLAAAVGVAGGIKLLLRGILAVTVSFGGFSLITGMGILLIGISILCIVFGVYLAKWMGWLFVLCARRITRKGGRRS
;
A
#
# COMPACT_ATOMS: atom_id res chain seq x y z
N MET A 1 -24.42 -56.73 23.90
CA MET A 1 -23.28 -55.87 23.50
C MET A 1 -22.32 -55.85 24.66
N THR A 2 -21.02 -56.02 24.42
CA THR A 2 -19.99 -55.84 25.46
C THR A 2 -19.52 -54.38 25.47
N SER A 3 -19.00 -53.88 26.59
CA SER A 3 -18.51 -52.49 26.69
C SER A 3 -17.46 -52.14 25.63
N GLN A 4 -16.60 -53.10 25.28
CA GLN A 4 -15.60 -52.94 24.21
C GLN A 4 -16.23 -52.74 22.81
N GLU A 5 -17.33 -53.43 22.53
CA GLU A 5 -18.05 -53.31 21.25
C GLU A 5 -18.74 -51.94 21.14
N TYR A 6 -19.26 -51.42 22.25
CA TYR A 6 -19.86 -50.09 22.33
C TYR A 6 -18.83 -48.98 22.09
N LEU A 7 -17.69 -49.05 22.79
CA LEU A 7 -16.60 -48.08 22.64
C LEU A 7 -16.03 -48.08 21.21
N ASN A 8 -15.92 -49.24 20.56
CA ASN A 8 -15.45 -49.33 19.17
C ASN A 8 -16.44 -48.67 18.18
N GLN A 9 -17.74 -48.81 18.42
CA GLN A 9 -18.76 -48.12 17.62
C GLN A 9 -18.75 -46.61 17.89
N LEU A 10 -18.65 -46.21 19.15
CA LEU A 10 -18.56 -44.81 19.56
C LEU A 10 -17.35 -44.11 18.93
N GLN A 11 -16.20 -44.80 18.90
CA GLN A 11 -14.96 -44.35 18.26
C GLN A 11 -15.16 -44.02 16.77
N LYS A 12 -15.93 -44.83 16.04
CA LYS A 12 -16.21 -44.60 14.61
C LYS A 12 -17.04 -43.33 14.38
N TYR A 13 -17.95 -43.02 15.30
CA TYR A 13 -18.77 -41.81 15.22
C TYR A 13 -18.00 -40.56 15.69
N LEU A 14 -17.18 -40.67 16.72
CA LEU A 14 -16.38 -39.57 17.28
C LEU A 14 -15.16 -39.19 16.42
N LYS A 15 -14.72 -40.02 15.46
CA LYS A 15 -13.55 -39.74 14.58
C LYS A 15 -13.62 -38.42 13.80
N LYS A 16 -14.80 -37.82 13.68
CA LYS A 16 -15.00 -36.51 13.02
C LYS A 16 -14.71 -35.31 13.93
N LEU A 17 -14.50 -35.51 15.23
CA LEU A 17 -14.16 -34.45 16.18
C LEU A 17 -12.67 -34.05 16.09
N PRO A 18 -12.31 -32.84 16.53
CA PRO A 18 -10.93 -32.44 16.74
C PRO A 18 -10.21 -33.41 17.67
N GLN A 19 -8.91 -33.62 17.46
CA GLN A 19 -8.14 -34.68 18.13
C GLN A 19 -8.16 -34.57 19.66
N SER A 20 -8.14 -33.35 20.20
CA SER A 20 -8.27 -33.07 21.64
C SER A 20 -9.63 -33.52 22.18
N ASP A 21 -10.73 -33.06 21.56
CA ASP A 21 -12.09 -33.37 22.03
C ASP A 21 -12.42 -34.88 21.86
N TYR A 22 -11.76 -35.57 20.93
CA TYR A 22 -11.88 -37.01 20.73
C TYR A 22 -11.17 -37.83 21.81
N GLU A 23 -9.95 -37.45 22.21
CA GLU A 23 -9.18 -38.15 23.25
C GLU A 23 -9.89 -38.01 24.60
N ASP A 24 -10.31 -36.80 24.96
CA ASP A 24 -11.03 -36.51 26.20
C ASP A 24 -12.37 -37.28 26.28
N ALA A 25 -13.12 -37.33 25.17
CA ALA A 25 -14.37 -38.07 25.11
C ALA A 25 -14.16 -39.58 25.28
N MET A 26 -13.15 -40.15 24.62
CA MET A 26 -12.85 -41.58 24.71
C MET A 26 -12.36 -41.97 26.10
N GLU A 27 -11.56 -41.12 26.75
CA GLU A 27 -11.12 -41.31 28.13
C GLU A 27 -12.31 -41.29 29.08
N TYR A 28 -13.19 -40.28 28.99
CA TYR A 28 -14.39 -40.17 29.81
C TYR A 28 -15.29 -41.40 29.73
N PHE A 29 -15.61 -41.89 28.52
CA PHE A 29 -16.44 -43.08 28.39
C PHE A 29 -15.71 -44.35 28.84
N THR A 30 -14.39 -44.44 28.63
CA THR A 30 -13.60 -45.60 29.06
C THR A 30 -13.55 -45.71 30.58
N GLU A 31 -13.36 -44.59 31.29
CA GLU A 31 -13.42 -44.54 32.75
C GLU A 31 -14.84 -44.86 33.26
N TYR A 32 -15.87 -44.32 32.62
CA TYR A 32 -17.26 -44.58 33.00
C TYR A 32 -17.65 -46.07 32.90
N PHE A 33 -17.16 -46.78 31.88
CA PHE A 33 -17.34 -48.23 31.77
C PHE A 33 -16.44 -49.03 32.72
N ALA A 34 -15.25 -48.52 33.07
CA ALA A 34 -14.34 -49.17 34.00
C ALA A 34 -14.86 -49.12 35.45
N ASP A 35 -15.44 -47.99 35.86
CA ASP A 35 -16.01 -47.79 37.19
C ASP A 35 -17.28 -48.62 37.44
N ALA A 36 -18.06 -48.88 36.39
CA ALA A 36 -19.26 -49.72 36.48
C ALA A 36 -18.92 -51.21 36.69
N GLY A 37 -17.77 -51.65 36.18
CA GLY A 37 -17.30 -53.03 36.29
C GLY A 37 -18.10 -54.04 35.44
N PRO A 38 -17.60 -55.30 35.31
CA PRO A 38 -18.16 -56.32 34.44
C PRO A 38 -19.58 -56.78 34.81
N GLU A 39 -20.05 -56.49 36.04
CA GLU A 39 -21.39 -56.83 36.51
C GLU A 39 -22.47 -55.83 36.06
N ASN A 40 -22.11 -54.57 35.75
CA ASN A 40 -23.08 -53.52 35.38
C ASN A 40 -22.93 -53.00 33.94
N GLU A 41 -22.10 -53.62 33.09
CA GLU A 41 -21.89 -53.19 31.70
C GLU A 41 -23.21 -53.03 30.93
N GLN A 42 -24.17 -53.93 31.14
CA GLN A 42 -25.45 -53.91 30.44
C GLN A 42 -26.38 -52.80 30.91
N ALA A 43 -26.31 -52.41 32.18
CA ALA A 43 -27.10 -51.30 32.73
C ALA A 43 -26.58 -49.95 32.21
N VAL A 44 -25.25 -49.79 32.14
CA VAL A 44 -24.61 -48.58 31.61
C VAL A 44 -24.89 -48.38 30.12
N ILE A 45 -24.94 -49.48 29.37
CA ILE A 45 -25.34 -49.48 27.96
C ILE A 45 -26.79 -49.02 27.78
N GLU A 46 -27.69 -49.42 28.69
CA GLU A 46 -29.10 -49.03 28.65
C GLU A 46 -29.28 -47.56 29.03
N GLU A 47 -28.47 -47.06 29.98
CA GLU A 47 -28.46 -45.67 30.44
C GLU A 47 -27.88 -44.70 29.40
N LEU A 48 -26.77 -45.07 28.76
CA LEU A 48 -26.16 -44.27 27.69
C LEU A 48 -26.91 -44.37 26.34
N GLY A 49 -27.79 -45.36 26.20
CA GLY A 49 -28.56 -45.61 24.98
C GLY A 49 -27.71 -46.12 23.82
N THR A 50 -28.12 -45.83 22.58
CA THR A 50 -27.36 -46.29 21.40
C THR A 50 -26.08 -45.46 21.21
N PRO A 51 -24.95 -46.07 20.78
CA PRO A 51 -23.67 -45.37 20.66
C PRO A 51 -23.71 -44.22 19.64
N LYS A 52 -24.65 -44.27 18.70
CA LYS A 52 -24.89 -43.20 17.72
C LYS A 52 -25.54 -41.97 18.36
N ILE A 53 -26.44 -42.15 19.32
CA ILE A 53 -27.16 -41.06 19.99
C ILE A 53 -26.23 -40.37 20.98
N ALA A 54 -25.49 -41.13 21.80
CA ALA A 54 -24.51 -40.58 22.74
C ALA A 54 -23.42 -39.74 22.03
N ALA A 55 -22.91 -40.22 20.88
CA ALA A 55 -21.94 -39.46 20.10
C ALA A 55 -22.53 -38.16 19.50
N ALA A 56 -23.79 -38.20 19.04
CA ALA A 56 -24.45 -37.03 18.47
C ALA A 56 -24.74 -35.95 19.52
N GLU A 57 -25.16 -36.37 20.72
CA GLU A 57 -25.42 -35.48 21.85
C GLU A 57 -24.13 -34.80 22.35
N LEU A 58 -23.04 -35.57 22.49
CA LEU A 58 -21.74 -35.00 22.83
C LEU A 58 -21.25 -34.00 21.78
N MET A 59 -21.38 -34.33 20.49
CA MET A 59 -21.03 -33.40 19.41
C MET A 59 -21.85 -32.11 19.48
N MET A 60 -23.15 -32.20 19.80
CA MET A 60 -24.02 -31.03 19.90
C MET A 60 -23.64 -30.13 21.08
N ASN A 61 -23.38 -30.71 22.25
CA ASN A 61 -22.94 -29.98 23.44
C ASN A 61 -21.57 -29.32 23.26
N LEU A 62 -20.64 -29.99 22.57
CA LEU A 62 -19.33 -29.40 22.23
C LEU A 62 -19.45 -28.25 21.23
N LEU A 63 -20.35 -28.36 20.24
CA LEU A 63 -20.61 -27.28 19.29
C LEU A 63 -21.22 -26.05 19.99
N ASP A 64 -22.23 -26.25 20.82
CA ASP A 64 -22.92 -25.19 21.56
C ASP A 64 -21.94 -24.41 22.45
N LYS A 65 -21.11 -25.14 23.21
CA LYS A 65 -20.06 -24.55 24.05
C LYS A 65 -19.05 -23.72 23.25
N LYS A 66 -18.58 -24.23 22.10
CA LYS A 66 -17.62 -23.49 21.23
C LYS A 66 -18.29 -22.26 20.60
N MET A 67 -19.58 -22.33 20.27
CA MET A 67 -20.34 -21.20 19.74
C MET A 67 -20.53 -20.11 20.79
N ASP A 68 -20.83 -20.47 22.03
CA ASP A 68 -20.93 -19.53 23.15
C ASP A 68 -19.59 -18.87 23.47
N GLU A 69 -18.49 -19.65 23.49
CA GLU A 69 -17.14 -19.12 23.67
C GLU A 69 -16.74 -18.16 22.54
N HIS A 70 -17.03 -18.51 21.29
CA HIS A 70 -16.74 -17.65 20.14
C HIS A 70 -17.60 -16.37 20.15
N THR A 71 -18.87 -16.48 20.55
CA THR A 71 -19.78 -15.32 20.67
C THR A 71 -19.35 -14.40 21.82
N ALA A 72 -18.91 -14.96 22.95
CA ALA A 72 -18.37 -14.20 24.07
C ALA A 72 -17.06 -13.50 23.70
N MET A 73 -16.15 -14.18 22.99
CA MET A 73 -14.90 -13.58 22.49
C MET A 73 -15.16 -12.46 21.48
N GLU A 74 -16.08 -12.65 20.52
CA GLU A 74 -16.46 -11.59 19.57
C GLU A 74 -17.09 -10.39 20.29
N GLN A 75 -17.90 -10.64 21.31
CA GLN A 75 -18.55 -9.58 22.07
C GLN A 75 -17.54 -8.81 22.94
N GLU A 76 -16.53 -9.49 23.50
CA GLU A 76 -15.41 -8.86 24.19
C GLU A 76 -14.51 -8.07 23.23
N GLU A 77 -14.22 -8.58 22.05
CA GLU A 77 -13.43 -7.90 21.02
C GLU A 77 -14.15 -6.63 20.55
N LYS A 78 -15.44 -6.74 20.20
CA LYS A 78 -16.30 -5.59 19.84
C LYS A 78 -16.40 -4.57 20.97
N ARG A 79 -16.43 -5.02 22.23
CA ARG A 79 -16.43 -4.14 23.41
C ARG A 79 -15.07 -3.47 23.63
N ASN A 80 -13.95 -4.17 23.42
CA ASN A 80 -12.61 -3.61 23.52
C ASN A 80 -12.29 -2.63 22.39
N GLU A 81 -12.77 -2.89 21.17
CA GLU A 81 -12.70 -1.93 20.07
C GLU A 81 -13.50 -0.67 20.37
N LYS A 82 -14.75 -0.80 20.82
CA LYS A 82 -15.56 0.34 21.28
C LYS A 82 -14.94 1.09 22.47
N LYS A 83 -14.25 0.39 23.37
CA LYS A 83 -13.58 0.99 24.54
C LYS A 83 -12.25 1.66 24.18
N LYS A 84 -11.55 1.24 23.11
CA LYS A 84 -10.37 1.97 22.59
C LYS A 84 -10.74 3.32 21.95
N THR A 85 -11.98 3.46 21.46
CA THR A 85 -12.52 4.72 20.93
C THR A 85 -13.23 5.57 22.01
N THR A 86 -12.88 5.40 23.29
CA THR A 86 -13.45 6.22 24.37
C THR A 86 -13.10 7.69 24.15
N GLY A 87 -14.05 8.60 24.41
CA GLY A 87 -14.05 10.02 24.00
C GLY A 87 -12.76 10.80 24.24
N ALA A 88 -11.85 10.38 25.12
CA ALA A 88 -10.51 10.96 25.23
C ALA A 88 -9.70 10.86 23.93
N SER A 89 -9.76 9.73 23.20
CA SER A 89 -9.10 9.58 21.89
C SER A 89 -9.76 10.46 20.83
N VAL A 90 -11.09 10.59 20.85
CA VAL A 90 -11.84 11.43 19.91
C VAL A 90 -11.59 12.92 20.18
N ILE A 91 -11.53 13.33 21.45
CA ILE A 91 -11.19 14.71 21.86
C ILE A 91 -9.72 15.01 21.55
N TRP A 92 -8.80 14.08 21.77
CA TRP A 92 -7.40 14.23 21.36
C TRP A 92 -7.25 14.38 19.85
N ILE A 93 -7.96 13.56 19.07
CA ILE A 93 -7.99 13.67 17.60
C ILE A 93 -8.64 15.00 17.19
N ALA A 94 -9.72 15.43 17.84
CA ALA A 94 -10.40 16.70 17.56
C ALA A 94 -9.48 17.91 17.82
N VAL A 95 -8.75 17.93 18.95
CA VAL A 95 -7.76 18.96 19.26
C VAL A 95 -6.60 18.92 18.26
N LEU A 96 -6.12 17.73 17.90
CA LEU A 96 -5.06 17.56 16.91
C LEU A 96 -5.51 18.07 15.53
N THR A 97 -6.76 17.82 15.13
CA THR A 97 -7.32 18.36 13.89
C THR A 97 -7.58 19.86 13.96
N LEU A 98 -7.94 20.40 15.12
CA LEU A 98 -8.15 21.83 15.31
C LEU A 98 -6.83 22.62 15.25
N PHE A 99 -5.71 22.02 15.66
CA PHE A 99 -4.36 22.56 15.47
C PHE A 99 -3.76 22.23 14.11
N ALA A 100 -4.09 21.09 13.52
CA ALA A 100 -3.65 20.74 12.17
C ALA A 100 -4.41 21.51 11.08
N ALA A 101 -5.64 21.98 11.33
CA ALA A 101 -6.41 22.81 10.40
C ALA A 101 -5.73 24.17 10.10
N PRO A 102 -5.28 24.97 11.10
CA PRO A 102 -4.58 26.22 10.85
C PRO A 102 -3.15 26.02 10.35
N ILE A 103 -2.54 24.83 10.51
CA ILE A 103 -1.21 24.51 9.97
C ILE A 103 -1.31 23.91 8.55
N GLY A 104 -2.38 23.17 8.27
CA GLY A 104 -2.63 22.55 6.98
C GLY A 104 -2.86 23.58 5.88
N ALA A 105 -3.60 24.65 6.17
CA ALA A 105 -3.83 25.75 5.22
C ALA A 105 -2.52 26.44 4.77
N PRO A 106 -1.64 26.96 5.65
CA PRO A 106 -0.39 27.59 5.23
C PRO A 106 0.59 26.60 4.60
N VAL A 107 0.58 25.32 5.00
CA VAL A 107 1.40 24.29 4.35
C VAL A 107 0.91 24.00 2.93
N LEU A 108 -0.40 23.94 2.69
CA LEU A 108 -0.93 23.76 1.33
C LEU A 108 -0.57 24.95 0.44
N ILE A 109 -0.72 26.16 0.97
CA ILE A 109 -0.39 27.41 0.26
C ILE A 109 1.11 27.47 -0.04
N SER A 110 1.98 27.11 0.90
CA SER A 110 3.44 27.13 0.68
C SER A 110 3.86 26.15 -0.42
N VAL A 111 3.28 24.95 -0.45
CA VAL A 111 3.54 23.97 -1.51
C VAL A 111 3.09 24.48 -2.89
N ILE A 112 1.93 25.13 -2.97
CA ILE A 112 1.43 25.73 -4.23
C ILE A 112 2.35 26.87 -4.70
N ILE A 113 2.81 27.74 -3.79
CA ILE A 113 3.72 28.84 -4.11
C ILE A 113 5.07 28.32 -4.60
N VAL A 114 5.63 27.30 -3.93
CA VAL A 114 6.88 26.67 -4.36
C VAL A 114 6.73 26.07 -5.75
N LEU A 115 5.60 25.40 -6.03
CA LEU A 115 5.32 24.86 -7.36
C LEU A 115 5.23 25.96 -8.43
N LEU A 116 4.54 27.06 -8.13
CA LEU A 116 4.47 28.21 -9.02
C LEU A 116 5.85 28.84 -9.24
N CYS A 117 6.67 28.99 -8.19
CA CYS A 117 8.03 29.51 -8.32
C CYS A 117 8.87 28.62 -9.24
N VAL A 118 8.83 27.30 -9.06
CA VAL A 118 9.57 26.36 -9.91
C VAL A 118 9.11 26.48 -11.37
N ALA A 119 7.79 26.55 -11.60
CA ALA A 119 7.25 26.72 -12.95
C ALA A 119 7.70 28.04 -13.60
N LEU A 120 7.68 29.15 -12.85
CA LEU A 120 8.17 30.44 -13.32
C LEU A 120 9.67 30.44 -13.59
N CYS A 121 10.48 29.82 -12.72
CA CYS A 121 11.92 29.69 -12.92
C CYS A 121 12.23 28.93 -14.21
N VAL A 122 11.52 27.83 -14.49
CA VAL A 122 11.69 27.08 -15.74
C VAL A 122 11.31 27.94 -16.94
N ALA A 123 10.15 28.61 -16.91
CA ALA A 123 9.72 29.49 -17.98
C ALA A 123 10.70 30.65 -18.25
N LEU A 124 11.26 31.26 -17.20
CA LEU A 124 12.27 32.31 -17.34
C LEU A 124 13.59 31.77 -17.90
N PHE A 125 14.01 30.58 -17.50
CA PHE A 125 15.18 29.91 -18.08
C PHE A 125 14.99 29.64 -19.56
N ASP A 126 13.84 29.11 -19.96
CA ASP A 126 13.50 28.87 -21.36
C ASP A 126 13.48 30.19 -22.17
N MET A 127 12.88 31.26 -21.63
CA MET A 127 12.88 32.59 -22.25
C MET A 127 14.28 33.18 -22.38
N SER A 128 15.14 32.99 -21.38
CA SER A 128 16.54 33.45 -21.41
C SER A 128 17.35 32.72 -22.49
N ILE A 129 17.18 31.40 -22.60
CA ILE A 129 17.82 30.57 -23.64
C ILE A 129 17.34 30.99 -25.04
N PHE A 130 16.04 31.22 -25.20
CA PHE A 130 15.47 31.67 -26.47
C PHE A 130 16.01 33.05 -26.88
N LEU A 131 16.12 33.98 -25.92
CA LEU A 131 16.68 35.31 -26.17
C LEU A 131 18.17 35.25 -26.52
N ALA A 132 18.96 34.43 -25.80
CA ALA A 132 20.37 34.23 -26.10
C ALA A 132 20.57 33.64 -27.51
N ALA A 133 19.73 32.70 -27.92
CA ALA A 133 19.74 32.15 -29.28
C ALA A 133 19.39 33.22 -30.33
N ALA A 134 18.38 34.06 -30.09
CA ALA A 134 18.00 35.15 -31.00
C ALA A 134 19.14 36.17 -31.17
N VAL A 135 19.81 36.54 -30.07
CA VAL A 135 20.98 37.42 -30.12
C VAL A 135 22.16 36.74 -30.81
N GLY A 136 22.39 35.45 -30.57
CA GLY A 136 23.42 34.66 -31.25
C GLY A 136 23.23 34.63 -32.77
N VAL A 137 21.98 34.46 -33.23
CA VAL A 137 21.64 34.51 -34.66
C VAL A 137 21.85 35.91 -35.24
N ALA A 138 21.38 36.96 -34.57
CA ALA A 138 21.57 38.34 -35.02
C ALA A 138 23.06 38.74 -35.08
N GLY A 139 23.84 38.33 -34.07
CA GLY A 139 25.28 38.50 -34.01
C GLY A 139 26.01 37.73 -35.11
N GLY A 140 25.61 36.47 -35.36
CA GLY A 140 26.11 35.65 -36.45
C GLY A 140 25.86 36.31 -37.81
N ILE A 141 24.66 36.83 -38.06
CA ILE A 141 24.32 37.54 -39.31
C ILE A 141 25.17 38.81 -39.47
N LYS A 142 25.31 39.63 -38.42
CA LYS A 142 26.19 40.83 -38.44
C LYS A 142 27.65 40.48 -38.71
N LEU A 143 28.14 39.37 -38.17
CA LEU A 143 29.50 38.85 -38.39
C LEU A 143 29.69 38.33 -39.81
N LEU A 144 28.70 37.63 -40.37
CA LEU A 144 28.74 37.16 -41.77
C LEU A 144 28.75 38.33 -42.76
N LEU A 145 27.96 39.38 -42.52
CA LEU A 145 27.98 40.60 -43.34
C LEU A 145 29.35 41.31 -43.31
N ARG A 146 29.98 41.42 -42.12
CA ARG A 146 31.36 41.94 -42.02
C ARG A 146 32.38 41.01 -42.67
N GLY A 147 32.19 39.71 -42.58
CA GLY A 147 33.05 38.70 -43.21
C GLY A 147 33.06 38.79 -44.74
N ILE A 148 31.90 38.98 -45.36
CA ILE A 148 31.77 39.15 -46.83
C ILE A 148 32.46 40.45 -47.29
N LEU A 149 32.39 41.52 -46.50
CA LEU A 149 33.11 42.77 -46.81
C LEU A 149 34.64 42.64 -46.61
N ALA A 150 35.10 41.77 -45.71
CA ALA A 150 36.52 41.47 -45.47
C ALA A 150 37.13 40.48 -46.48
N VAL A 151 36.34 39.89 -47.37
CA VAL A 151 36.81 39.01 -48.47
C VAL A 151 37.84 39.70 -49.36
N THR A 152 37.79 41.03 -49.47
CA THR A 152 38.70 41.81 -50.30
C THR A 152 40.11 41.97 -49.71
N VAL A 153 40.35 41.59 -48.45
CA VAL A 153 41.63 41.83 -47.74
C VAL A 153 42.38 40.57 -47.31
N SER A 154 41.71 39.42 -47.05
CA SER A 154 42.40 38.16 -46.70
C SER A 154 41.47 36.94 -46.73
N PHE A 155 41.89 35.88 -47.45
CA PHE A 155 41.17 34.61 -47.59
C PHE A 155 41.05 33.82 -46.26
N GLY A 156 42.02 33.97 -45.35
CA GLY A 156 42.03 33.29 -44.06
C GLY A 156 41.03 33.89 -43.06
N GLY A 157 40.84 35.20 -43.07
CA GLY A 157 39.87 35.88 -42.20
C GLY A 157 38.43 35.49 -42.53
N PHE A 158 38.13 35.30 -43.82
CA PHE A 158 36.81 34.86 -44.27
C PHE A 158 36.42 33.47 -43.74
N SER A 159 37.33 32.49 -43.79
CA SER A 159 37.05 31.13 -43.31
C SER A 159 36.84 31.06 -41.80
N LEU A 160 37.65 31.80 -41.02
CA LEU A 160 37.50 31.84 -39.56
C LEU A 160 36.22 32.55 -39.12
N ILE A 161 35.87 33.68 -39.74
CA ILE A 161 34.66 34.44 -39.40
C ILE A 161 33.39 33.67 -39.79
N THR A 162 33.39 33.03 -40.97
CA THR A 162 32.27 32.21 -41.43
C THR A 162 32.10 30.96 -40.57
N GLY A 163 33.21 30.29 -40.20
CA GLY A 163 33.20 29.15 -39.30
C GLY A 163 32.67 29.49 -37.91
N MET A 164 33.10 30.63 -37.34
CA MET A 164 32.63 31.07 -36.02
C MET A 164 31.15 31.46 -36.02
N GLY A 165 30.64 32.03 -37.12
CA GLY A 165 29.21 32.30 -37.30
C GLY A 165 28.36 31.03 -37.33
N ILE A 166 28.81 30.00 -38.04
CA ILE A 166 28.11 28.69 -38.12
C ILE A 166 28.16 27.97 -36.76
N LEU A 167 29.28 28.01 -36.05
CA LEU A 167 29.40 27.41 -34.72
C LEU A 167 28.44 28.08 -33.71
N LEU A 168 28.33 29.41 -33.73
CA LEU A 168 27.40 30.14 -32.86
C LEU A 168 25.94 29.76 -33.15
N ILE A 169 25.56 29.62 -34.41
CA ILE A 169 24.22 29.17 -34.81
C ILE A 169 23.99 27.72 -34.36
N GLY A 170 24.98 26.84 -34.56
CA GLY A 170 24.91 25.43 -34.14
C GLY A 170 24.75 25.29 -32.63
N ILE A 171 25.53 26.04 -31.84
CA ILE A 171 25.44 26.05 -30.37
C ILE A 171 24.08 26.60 -29.93
N SER A 172 23.56 27.64 -30.59
CA SER A 172 22.25 28.22 -30.28
C SER A 172 21.12 27.21 -30.47
N ILE A 173 21.13 26.45 -31.56
CA ILE A 173 20.15 25.41 -31.84
C ILE A 173 20.27 24.26 -30.83
N LEU A 174 21.50 23.85 -30.50
CA LEU A 174 21.75 22.79 -29.51
C LEU A 174 21.23 23.19 -28.12
N CYS A 175 21.46 24.44 -27.70
CA CYS A 175 20.96 24.98 -26.44
C CYS A 175 19.43 25.01 -26.39
N ILE A 176 18.75 25.34 -27.49
CA ILE A 176 17.28 25.33 -27.57
C ILE A 176 16.75 23.89 -27.43
N VAL A 177 17.30 22.95 -28.19
CA VAL A 177 16.87 21.53 -28.15
C VAL A 177 17.13 20.94 -26.76
N PHE A 178 18.29 21.24 -26.18
CA PHE A 178 18.64 20.78 -24.84
C PHE A 178 17.76 21.40 -23.76
N GLY A 179 17.43 22.69 -23.86
CA GLY A 179 16.49 23.37 -22.96
C GLY A 179 15.09 22.74 -23.01
N VAL A 180 14.53 22.55 -24.19
CA VAL A 180 13.21 21.91 -24.37
C VAL A 180 13.22 20.45 -23.87
N TYR A 181 14.31 19.72 -24.11
CA TYR A 181 14.46 18.36 -23.61
C TYR A 181 14.48 18.32 -22.07
N LEU A 182 15.24 19.21 -21.43
CA LEU A 182 15.28 19.33 -19.97
C LEU A 182 13.92 19.74 -19.39
N ALA A 183 13.22 20.71 -20.00
CA ALA A 183 11.89 21.12 -19.56
C ALA A 183 10.89 19.95 -19.64
N LYS A 184 10.92 19.18 -20.74
CA LYS A 184 10.09 17.98 -20.90
C LYS A 184 10.46 16.88 -19.90
N TRP A 185 11.75 16.72 -19.60
CA TRP A 185 12.23 15.76 -18.61
C TRP A 185 11.81 16.15 -17.18
N MET A 186 11.89 17.43 -16.83
CA MET A 186 11.40 17.98 -15.56
C MET A 186 9.88 17.85 -15.41
N GLY A 187 9.12 18.12 -16.48
CA GLY A 187 7.67 17.89 -16.50
C GLY A 187 7.31 16.41 -16.34
N TRP A 188 8.06 15.50 -16.98
CA TRP A 188 7.88 14.07 -16.82
C TRP A 188 8.22 13.58 -15.41
N LEU A 189 9.28 14.10 -14.79
CA LEU A 189 9.65 13.86 -13.39
C LEU A 189 8.55 14.33 -12.43
N PHE A 190 8.00 15.52 -12.65
CA PHE A 190 6.90 16.04 -11.84
C PHE A 190 5.66 15.13 -11.92
N VAL A 191 5.28 14.72 -13.12
CA VAL A 191 4.18 13.76 -13.34
C VAL A 191 4.48 12.40 -12.73
N LEU A 192 5.73 11.93 -12.79
CA LEU A 192 6.16 10.67 -12.18
C LEU A 192 6.03 10.71 -10.65
N CYS A 193 6.43 11.82 -10.02
CA CYS A 193 6.27 12.05 -8.59
C CYS A 193 4.78 12.11 -8.18
N ALA A 194 3.96 12.84 -8.94
CA ALA A 194 2.51 12.89 -8.72
C ALA A 194 1.84 11.50 -8.86
N ARG A 195 2.27 10.70 -9.85
CA ARG A 195 1.82 9.31 -10.05
C ARG A 195 2.30 8.38 -8.93
N ARG A 196 3.49 8.59 -8.38
CA ARG A 196 4.03 7.81 -7.24
C ARG A 196 3.23 8.08 -5.96
N ILE A 197 2.78 9.31 -5.74
CA ILE A 197 1.97 9.70 -4.59
C ILE A 197 0.57 9.08 -4.69
N THR A 198 -0.06 9.13 -5.87
CA THR A 198 -1.40 8.54 -6.09
C THR A 198 -1.40 7.01 -6.11
N ARG A 199 -0.34 6.34 -6.61
CA ARG A 199 -0.23 4.86 -6.57
C ARG A 199 -0.07 4.26 -5.18
N LYS A 200 0.40 5.02 -4.17
CA LYS A 200 0.48 4.52 -2.79
C LYS A 200 -0.88 4.48 -2.07
N GLY A 201 -1.90 5.18 -2.58
CA GLY A 201 -3.26 5.15 -2.01
C GLY A 201 -4.11 3.94 -2.42
N GLY A 202 -3.75 3.23 -3.50
CA GLY A 202 -4.58 2.16 -4.08
C GLY A 202 -4.31 0.72 -3.61
N ARG A 203 -3.52 0.51 -2.55
CA ARG A 203 -3.26 -0.84 -1.96
C ARG A 203 -3.92 -1.02 -0.59
N ARG A 204 -4.96 -0.24 -0.30
CA ARG A 204 -5.89 -0.44 0.82
C ARG A 204 -7.32 -0.23 0.32
N SER A 205 -7.75 -1.12 -0.56
CA SER A 205 -9.17 -1.46 -0.73
C SER A 205 -9.25 -2.86 -1.29
#